data_AF-A0AAV4IX68-F1
#
_entry.id   AF-A0AAV4IX68-F1
#
_cell.length_a   1.000
_cell.length_b   1.000
_cell.length_c   1.000
_cell.angle_alpha   90.00
_cell.angle_beta   90.00
_cell.angle_gamma   90.00
#
_symmetry.space_group_name_H-M   'P 1'
#
loop_
_entity.id
_entity.type
_entity.pdbx_description
1 polymer ?
#
loop_
_entity_poly.entity_id
_entity_poly.type
_entity_poly.pdbx_seq_one_letter_code
_entity_poly.pdbx_strand_id
1 'polypeptide(L)'
;MDQADFEFKLRQTLEGKAENAVLQSTTQRDQLLEDLLKINSFGAKSTFDFNLKKRYEVLRVGNADRLIRQRKDPNEDEFKFIASLEEVFDIVKAAHEAIGHGGGKKTISEVEKRWANITQEAGYLYISFCEHCHQKKSRKVPKGLIVKP
;
A
#
# COMPACT_ATOMS: atom_id res chain seq x y z
N MET A 1 -17.68 -0.36 -5.89
CA MET A 1 -16.96 -1.59 -5.51
C MET A 1 -16.72 -1.51 -4.03
N ASP A 2 -17.10 -2.54 -3.28
CA ASP A 2 -16.83 -2.59 -1.85
C ASP A 2 -15.37 -3.03 -1.57
N GLN A 3 -14.97 -2.96 -0.30
CA GLN A 3 -13.60 -3.28 0.11
C GLN A 3 -13.25 -4.76 -0.08
N ALA A 4 -14.22 -5.67 0.13
CA ALA A 4 -13.98 -7.11 -0.02
C ALA A 4 -13.73 -7.48 -1.49
N ASP A 5 -14.49 -6.90 -2.41
CA ASP A 5 -14.29 -7.04 -3.85
C ASP A 5 -12.90 -6.53 -4.28
N PHE A 6 -12.46 -5.40 -3.71
CA PHE A 6 -11.12 -4.86 -3.97
C PHE A 6 -10.04 -5.85 -3.55
N GLU A 7 -10.09 -6.30 -2.30
CA GLU A 7 -9.08 -7.18 -1.71
C GLU A 7 -9.00 -8.50 -2.47
N PHE A 8 -10.15 -9.08 -2.83
CA PHE A 8 -10.21 -10.30 -3.63
C PHE A 8 -9.53 -10.13 -5.00
N LYS A 9 -9.88 -9.08 -5.74
CA LYS A 9 -9.27 -8.79 -7.05
C LYS A 9 -7.79 -8.46 -6.94
N LEU A 10 -7.40 -7.77 -5.88
CA LEU A 10 -5.99 -7.45 -5.62
C LEU A 10 -5.19 -8.73 -5.37
N ARG A 11 -5.70 -9.66 -4.55
CA ARG A 11 -5.07 -10.98 -4.36
C ARG A 11 -4.87 -11.70 -5.69
N GLN A 12 -5.93 -11.82 -6.51
CA GLN A 12 -5.82 -12.46 -7.82
C GLN A 12 -4.78 -11.80 -8.73
N THR A 13 -4.68 -10.47 -8.68
CA THR A 13 -3.71 -9.72 -9.48
C THR A 13 -2.26 -9.98 -9.02
N LEU A 14 -2.06 -10.29 -7.74
CA LEU A 14 -0.74 -10.54 -7.14
C LEU A 14 -0.33 -12.02 -7.15
N GLU A 15 -1.26 -12.97 -7.20
CA GLU A 15 -0.99 -14.42 -7.19
C GLU A 15 -0.12 -14.90 -8.37
N GLY A 16 -0.10 -14.17 -9.49
CA GLY A 16 0.76 -14.46 -10.65
C GLY A 16 2.12 -13.76 -10.63
N LYS A 17 2.46 -13.04 -9.56
CA LYS A 17 3.70 -12.25 -9.45
C LYS A 17 4.71 -12.91 -8.52
N ALA A 18 5.94 -12.38 -8.52
CA ALA A 18 6.99 -12.85 -7.63
C ALA A 18 6.52 -12.85 -6.16
N GLU A 19 7.01 -13.80 -5.35
CA GLU A 19 6.66 -13.93 -3.93
C GLU A 19 6.82 -12.61 -3.14
N ASN A 20 7.76 -11.75 -3.57
CA ASN A 20 8.01 -10.44 -2.97
C ASN A 20 6.90 -9.41 -3.22
N ALA A 21 5.99 -9.65 -4.17
CA ALA A 21 4.85 -8.79 -4.48
C ALA A 21 3.59 -9.16 -3.69
N VAL A 22 3.61 -10.27 -2.95
CA VAL A 22 2.49 -10.71 -2.13
C VAL A 22 2.37 -9.81 -0.91
N LEU A 23 1.22 -9.12 -0.80
CA LEU A 23 0.87 -8.36 0.39
C LEU A 23 0.53 -9.33 1.53
N GLN A 24 1.05 -9.03 2.70
CA GLN A 24 0.82 -9.83 3.89
C GLN A 24 -0.56 -9.54 4.48
N SER A 25 -1.22 -10.56 4.99
CA SER A 25 -2.41 -10.33 5.83
C SER A 25 -2.02 -9.64 7.13
N THR A 26 -3.00 -9.04 7.80
CA THR A 26 -2.80 -8.41 9.11
C THR A 26 -2.17 -9.37 10.10
N THR A 27 -2.64 -10.62 10.17
CA THR A 27 -2.08 -11.66 11.04
C THR A 27 -0.61 -11.97 10.72
N GLN A 28 -0.26 -12.06 9.44
CA GLN A 28 1.14 -12.28 9.05
C GLN A 28 2.03 -11.09 9.43
N ARG A 29 1.54 -9.86 9.22
CA ARG A 29 2.25 -8.64 9.59
C ARG A 29 2.48 -8.56 11.11
N ASP A 30 1.46 -8.91 11.90
CA ASP A 30 1.54 -8.90 13.37
C ASP A 30 2.49 -9.99 13.88
N GLN A 31 2.52 -11.17 13.26
CA GLN A 31 3.50 -12.20 13.59
C GLN A 31 4.94 -11.71 13.38
N LEU A 32 5.22 -10.99 12.29
CA LEU A 32 6.55 -10.43 12.04
C LEU A 32 6.92 -9.35 13.07
N LEU A 33 5.94 -8.57 13.54
CA LEU A 33 6.15 -7.62 14.63
C LEU A 33 6.55 -8.33 15.92
N GLU A 34 5.81 -9.37 16.31
CA GLU A 34 6.15 -10.16 17.49
C GLU A 34 7.55 -10.78 17.38
N ASP A 35 7.88 -11.34 16.21
CA ASP A 35 9.17 -11.96 15.98
C ASP A 35 10.31 -10.93 16.06
N LEU A 36 10.12 -9.73 15.49
CA LEU A 36 11.08 -8.63 15.64
C LEU A 36 11.22 -8.17 17.09
N LEU A 37 10.13 -8.07 17.85
CA LEU A 37 10.18 -7.70 19.27
C LEU A 37 10.96 -8.75 20.08
N LYS A 38 10.75 -10.04 19.80
CA LYS A 38 11.54 -11.14 20.40
C LYS A 38 13.00 -11.03 20.00
N ILE A 39 13.31 -10.80 18.72
CA ILE A 39 14.69 -10.66 18.22
C ILE A 39 15.40 -9.46 18.86
N ASN A 40 14.70 -8.34 19.05
CA ASN A 40 15.25 -7.16 19.69
C ASN A 40 15.53 -7.39 21.19
N SER A 41 14.76 -8.26 21.84
CA SER A 41 14.92 -8.58 23.27
C SER A 41 15.97 -9.68 23.52
N PHE A 42 15.99 -10.72 22.70
CA PHE A 42 16.78 -11.94 22.92
C PHE A 42 17.95 -12.11 21.95
N GLY A 43 18.12 -11.20 21.00
CA GLY A 43 19.10 -11.30 19.92
C GLY A 43 18.65 -12.20 18.77
N ALA A 44 19.25 -11.98 17.59
CA ALA A 44 19.05 -12.81 16.41
C ALA A 44 19.84 -14.13 16.54
N LYS A 45 19.17 -15.25 16.29
CA LYS A 45 19.71 -16.60 16.46
C LYS A 45 19.66 -17.43 15.17
N SER A 46 18.87 -17.01 14.18
CA SER A 46 18.69 -17.72 12.92
C SER A 46 18.94 -16.83 11.71
N THR A 47 19.19 -17.44 10.55
CA THR A 47 19.25 -16.74 9.27
C THR A 47 17.96 -15.98 8.98
N PHE A 48 16.81 -16.51 9.41
CA PHE A 48 15.53 -15.82 9.31
C PHE A 48 15.54 -14.52 10.11
N ASP A 49 16.04 -14.54 11.35
CA ASP A 49 16.09 -13.38 12.23
C ASP A 49 16.97 -12.27 11.65
N PHE A 50 18.15 -12.64 11.13
CA PHE A 50 19.05 -11.69 10.46
C PHE A 50 18.40 -11.10 9.20
N ASN A 51 17.70 -11.92 8.41
CA ASN A 51 16.96 -11.45 7.25
C ASN A 51 15.78 -10.56 7.62
N LEU A 52 15.15 -10.79 8.77
CA LEU A 52 14.04 -9.99 9.26
C LEU A 52 14.53 -8.60 9.68
N LYS A 53 15.59 -8.53 10.50
CA LYS A 53 16.26 -7.27 10.88
C LYS A 53 16.83 -6.50 9.69
N LYS A 54 17.20 -7.19 8.61
CA LYS A 54 17.71 -6.53 7.40
C LYS A 54 16.58 -5.84 6.61
N ARG A 55 15.35 -6.34 6.71
CA ARG A 55 14.20 -5.88 5.91
C ARG A 55 13.30 -4.92 6.66
N TYR A 56 13.16 -5.10 7.98
CA TYR A 56 12.17 -4.43 8.78
C TYR A 56 12.71 -3.94 10.12
N GLU A 57 12.11 -2.86 10.59
CA GLU A 57 12.32 -2.24 11.90
C GLU A 57 10.95 -2.03 12.57
N VAL A 58 10.92 -2.04 13.90
CA VAL A 58 9.71 -1.74 14.68
C VAL A 58 9.76 -0.28 15.10
N LEU A 59 8.72 0.48 14.76
CA LEU A 59 8.54 1.86 15.18
C LEU A 59 7.36 1.96 16.15
N ARG A 60 7.59 2.54 17.33
CA ARG A 60 6.52 2.83 18.28
C ARG A 60 5.89 4.19 17.96
N VAL A 61 4.60 4.18 17.62
CA VAL A 61 3.81 5.38 17.35
C VAL A 61 2.72 5.49 18.42
N GLY A 62 2.94 6.37 19.40
CA GLY A 62 2.10 6.43 20.60
C GLY A 62 2.17 5.12 21.37
N ASN A 63 1.02 4.45 21.52
CA ASN A 63 0.89 3.17 22.24
C ASN A 63 0.86 1.95 21.30
N ALA A 64 1.08 2.13 19.99
CA ALA A 64 1.03 1.05 19.02
C ALA A 64 2.40 0.84 18.35
N ASP A 65 2.82 -0.42 18.25
CA ASP A 65 4.02 -0.81 17.51
C ASP A 65 3.65 -1.04 16.03
N ARG A 66 4.38 -0.40 15.12
CA ARG A 66 4.16 -0.44 13.68
C ARG A 66 5.38 -1.02 12.97
N LEU A 67 5.13 -1.81 11.93
CA LEU A 67 6.18 -2.39 11.11
C LEU A 67 6.58 -1.37 10.04
N ILE A 68 7.86 -1.03 9.99
CA ILE A 68 8.42 -0.16 8.96
C ILE A 68 9.50 -0.91 8.18
N ARG A 69 9.78 -0.44 6.96
CA ARG A 69 10.96 -0.87 6.22
C ARG A 69 12.22 -0.43 6.97
N GLN A 70 13.22 -1.31 7.01
CA GLN A 70 14.53 -0.99 7.58
C GLN A 70 15.09 0.29 6.96
N ARG A 71 15.36 1.29 7.80
CA ARG A 71 15.94 2.57 7.38
C ARG A 71 17.43 2.40 7.06
N LYS A 72 17.90 3.14 6.05
CA LYS A 72 19.33 3.17 5.72
C LYS A 72 20.09 4.12 6.64
N ASP A 73 19.47 5.26 6.93
CA ASP A 73 19.98 6.25 7.88
C ASP A 73 19.05 6.26 9.12
N PRO A 74 19.57 6.00 10.33
CA PRO A 74 18.77 6.05 11.55
C PRO A 74 18.23 7.46 11.85
N ASN A 75 18.81 8.51 11.27
CA ASN A 75 18.38 9.90 11.41
C ASN A 75 17.34 10.32 10.36
N GLU A 76 16.90 9.40 9.49
CA GLU A 76 15.83 9.67 8.54
C GLU A 76 14.49 9.77 9.28
N ASP A 77 13.89 10.96 9.22
CA ASP A 77 12.56 11.27 9.78
C ASP A 77 11.42 10.74 8.89
N GLU A 78 11.73 10.32 7.66
CA GLU A 78 10.77 9.71 6.75
C GLU A 78 10.67 8.20 6.98
N PHE A 79 9.52 7.79 7.52
CA PHE A 79 9.22 6.38 7.78
C PHE A 79 8.37 5.79 6.66
N LYS A 80 8.76 4.61 6.17
CA LYS A 80 7.95 3.82 5.24
C LYS A 80 7.31 2.63 5.94
N PHE A 81 6.04 2.78 6.26
CA PHE A 81 5.22 1.75 6.89
C PHE A 81 4.94 0.58 5.96
N ILE A 82 4.72 -0.59 6.55
CA ILE A 82 4.27 -1.80 5.86
C ILE A 82 2.77 -1.96 6.11
N ALA A 83 1.98 -1.85 5.05
CA ALA A 83 0.53 -2.07 5.10
C ALA A 83 0.23 -3.57 5.09
N SER A 84 -0.81 -3.98 5.81
CA SER A 84 -1.46 -5.26 5.51
C SER A 84 -2.37 -5.14 4.30
N LEU A 85 -2.74 -6.27 3.71
CA LEU A 85 -3.66 -6.31 2.58
C LEU A 85 -4.99 -5.64 2.89
N GLU A 86 -5.53 -5.87 4.10
CA GLU A 86 -6.82 -5.32 4.53
C GLU A 86 -6.78 -3.79 4.67
N GLU A 87 -5.59 -3.21 4.92
CA GLU A 87 -5.40 -1.75 5.04
C GLU A 87 -5.23 -1.07 3.67
N VAL A 88 -4.87 -1.81 2.61
CA VAL A 88 -4.50 -1.20 1.31
C VAL A 88 -5.64 -0.42 0.69
N PHE A 89 -6.88 -0.89 0.81
CA PHE A 89 -8.05 -0.20 0.25
C PHE A 89 -8.17 1.22 0.82
N ASP A 90 -8.19 1.33 2.14
CA ASP A 90 -8.36 2.61 2.84
C ASP A 90 -7.18 3.55 2.60
N ILE A 91 -5.96 3.01 2.57
CA ILE A 91 -4.75 3.81 2.30
C ILE A 91 -4.80 4.42 0.90
N VAL A 92 -5.09 3.61 -0.12
CA VAL A 92 -5.16 4.07 -1.51
C VAL A 92 -6.32 5.04 -1.69
N LYS A 93 -7.49 4.75 -1.08
CA LYS A 93 -8.64 5.65 -1.07
C LYS A 93 -8.31 7.02 -0.50
N ALA A 94 -7.75 7.06 0.72
CA ALA A 94 -7.40 8.30 1.39
C ALA A 94 -6.38 9.12 0.59
N ALA A 95 -5.35 8.48 0.03
CA ALA A 95 -4.37 9.16 -0.82
C ALA A 95 -4.99 9.70 -2.11
N HIS A 96 -5.86 8.92 -2.76
CA HIS A 96 -6.55 9.31 -3.98
C HIS A 96 -7.49 10.51 -3.77
N GLU A 97 -8.21 10.53 -2.65
CA GLU A 97 -9.09 11.63 -2.24
C GLU A 97 -8.27 12.88 -1.88
N ALA A 98 -7.18 12.73 -1.12
CA ALA A 98 -6.32 13.84 -0.70
C ALA A 98 -5.72 14.62 -1.86
N ILE A 99 -5.41 13.97 -2.98
CA ILE A 99 -4.91 14.62 -4.20
C ILE A 99 -6.01 15.11 -5.15
N GLY A 100 -7.28 15.05 -4.73
CA GLY A 100 -8.43 15.51 -5.51
C GLY A 100 -8.72 14.63 -6.73
N HIS A 101 -8.73 13.31 -6.55
CA HIS A 101 -8.96 12.33 -7.62
C HIS A 101 -7.96 12.44 -8.78
N GLY A 102 -6.67 12.60 -8.45
CA GLY A 102 -5.58 12.58 -9.40
C GLY A 102 -5.42 11.21 -10.09
N GLY A 103 -4.67 11.17 -11.20
CA GLY A 103 -4.40 9.92 -11.92
C GLY A 103 -3.58 8.91 -11.11
N GLY A 104 -3.49 7.67 -11.60
CA GLY A 104 -2.83 6.57 -10.87
C GLY A 104 -1.39 6.82 -10.47
N LYS A 105 -0.58 7.38 -11.36
CA LYS A 105 0.81 7.76 -11.02
C LYS A 105 0.89 8.75 -9.85
N LYS A 106 -0.01 9.74 -9.80
CA LYS A 106 -0.05 10.72 -8.70
C LYS A 106 -0.50 10.07 -7.40
N THR A 107 -1.52 9.22 -7.46
CA THR A 107 -2.04 8.49 -6.29
C THR A 107 -0.95 7.60 -5.70
N ILE A 108 -0.25 6.82 -6.53
CA ILE A 108 0.85 5.96 -6.06
C ILE A 108 1.99 6.77 -5.50
N SER A 109 2.40 7.86 -6.15
CA SER A 109 3.45 8.73 -5.63
C SER A 109 3.09 9.32 -4.26
N GLU A 110 1.82 9.60 -4.00
CA GLU A 110 1.36 10.04 -2.68
C GLU A 110 1.45 8.93 -1.64
N VAL A 111 1.05 7.71 -2.02
CA VAL A 111 1.12 6.52 -1.15
C VAL A 111 2.58 6.17 -0.80
N GLU A 112 3.50 6.20 -1.78
CA GLU A 112 4.92 5.81 -1.63
C GLU A 112 5.72 6.72 -0.68
N LYS A 113 5.20 7.90 -0.34
CA LYS A 113 5.77 8.79 0.69
C LYS A 113 5.70 8.17 2.08
N ARG A 114 4.68 7.35 2.35
CA ARG A 114 4.43 6.79 3.69
C ARG A 114 4.44 5.26 3.72
N TRP A 115 4.26 4.60 2.59
CA TRP A 115 4.09 3.15 2.52
C TRP A 115 5.13 2.51 1.61
N ALA A 116 5.75 1.43 2.08
CA ALA A 116 6.86 0.78 1.39
C ALA A 116 6.43 -0.35 0.44
N ASN A 117 5.27 -0.96 0.69
CA ASN A 117 4.85 -2.22 0.05
C ASN A 117 3.56 -2.12 -0.77
N ILE A 118 2.95 -0.94 -0.89
CA ILE A 118 1.77 -0.77 -1.75
C ILE A 118 2.21 -0.67 -3.20
N THR A 119 1.61 -1.50 -4.05
CA THR A 119 2.01 -1.65 -5.45
C THR A 119 1.24 -0.70 -6.37
N GLN A 120 1.78 -0.49 -7.59
CA GLN A 120 1.10 0.31 -8.62
C GLN A 120 -0.25 -0.30 -9.02
N GLU A 121 -0.32 -1.63 -9.04
CA GLU A 121 -1.51 -2.40 -9.35
C GLU A 121 -2.64 -2.08 -8.38
N ALA A 122 -2.36 -1.98 -7.07
CA ALA A 122 -3.36 -1.60 -6.08
C ALA A 122 -3.96 -0.21 -6.38
N GLY A 123 -3.11 0.77 -6.71
CA GLY A 123 -3.58 2.12 -7.06
C GLY A 123 -4.38 2.17 -8.36
N TYR A 124 -3.91 1.51 -9.42
CA TYR A 124 -4.63 1.47 -10.69
C TYR A 124 -5.94 0.70 -10.58
N LEU A 125 -5.96 -0.42 -9.84
CA LEU A 125 -7.15 -1.20 -9.55
C LEU A 125 -8.18 -0.32 -8.86
N TYR A 126 -7.83 0.35 -7.77
CA TYR A 126 -8.75 1.22 -7.03
C TYR A 126 -9.36 2.31 -7.94
N ILE A 127 -8.52 3.04 -8.68
CA ILE A 127 -8.97 4.13 -9.56
C ILE A 127 -9.88 3.63 -10.67
N SER A 128 -9.67 2.41 -11.16
CA SER A 128 -10.52 1.77 -12.15
C SER A 128 -11.95 1.52 -11.66
N PHE A 129 -12.22 1.63 -10.35
CA PHE A 129 -13.55 1.52 -9.75
C PHE A 129 -14.03 2.82 -9.10
N CYS A 130 -13.24 3.91 -9.13
CA CYS A 130 -13.63 5.17 -8.53
C CYS A 130 -14.77 5.84 -9.33
N GLU A 131 -15.93 5.98 -8.71
CA GLU A 131 -17.13 6.55 -9.34
C GLU A 131 -16.92 8.00 -9.80
N HIS A 132 -16.26 8.83 -8.99
CA HIS A 132 -15.96 10.22 -9.34
C HIS A 132 -15.11 10.30 -10.62
N CYS A 133 -14.09 9.43 -10.73
CA CYS A 133 -13.23 9.36 -11.90
C CYS A 133 -13.99 8.87 -13.15
N HIS A 134 -14.88 7.89 -13.01
CA HIS A 134 -15.72 7.39 -14.10
C HIS A 134 -16.69 8.44 -14.62
N GLN A 135 -17.38 9.15 -13.74
CA GLN A 135 -18.30 10.23 -14.13
C GLN A 135 -17.57 11.36 -14.87
N LYS A 136 -16.35 11.72 -14.45
CA LYS A 136 -15.56 12.74 -15.14
C LYS A 136 -15.14 12.31 -16.55
N LYS A 137 -14.91 11.02 -16.76
CA LYS A 137 -14.61 10.46 -18.09
C LYS A 137 -15.85 10.46 -18.99
N SER A 138 -17.02 10.07 -18.48
CA SER A 138 -18.26 10.02 -19.25
C SER A 138 -18.83 11.40 -19.62
N ARG A 139 -18.55 12.43 -18.81
CA ARG A 139 -18.94 13.83 -19.09
C ARG A 139 -18.12 14.50 -20.20
N LYS A 140 -17.08 13.86 -20.73
CA LYS A 140 -16.36 14.40 -21.90
C LYS A 140 -17.26 14.25 -23.13
N VAL A 141 -18.00 15.30 -23.46
CA VAL A 141 -18.71 15.42 -24.75
C VAL A 141 -17.70 15.14 -25.86
N PRO A 142 -18.02 14.27 -26.84
CA PRO A 142 -17.13 14.05 -27.98
C PRO A 142 -16.86 15.39 -28.67
N LYS A 143 -15.59 15.78 -28.75
CA LYS A 143 -15.15 16.93 -29.56
C LYS A 143 -15.42 16.57 -31.03
N GLY A 144 -16.58 16.95 -31.56
CA GLY A 144 -16.92 16.65 -32.95
C GLY A 144 -18.40 16.70 -33.33
N LEU A 145 -19.34 17.01 -32.44
CA LEU A 145 -20.74 17.21 -32.86
C LEU A 145 -20.88 18.59 -33.53
N ILE A 146 -20.46 18.68 -34.79
CA ILE A 146 -20.84 19.77 -35.69
C ILE A 146 -22.30 19.52 -36.04
N VAL A 147 -23.21 20.21 -35.35
CA VAL A 147 -24.61 20.28 -35.78
C VAL A 147 -24.63 21.20 -36.99
N LYS A 148 -24.76 20.63 -38.19
CA LYS A 148 -24.93 21.42 -39.41
C LYS A 148 -26.35 22.03 -39.42
N PRO A 149 -26.49 23.30 -39.85
CA PRO A 149 -27.78 23.99 -39.94
C PRO A 149 -28.70 23.39 -41.02
#